data_AF-A0A946YMB1-F1
#
_entry.id   AF-A0A946YMB1-F1
#
_cell.length_a   1.000
_cell.length_b   1.000
_cell.length_c   1.000
_cell.angle_alpha   90.00
_cell.angle_beta   90.00
_cell.angle_gamma   90.00
#
_symmetry.space_group_name_H-M   'P 1'
#
loop_
_entity.id
_entity.type
_entity.pdbx_description
1 polymer ?
#
loop_
_entity_poly.entity_id
_entity_poly.type
_entity_poly.pdbx_seq_one_letter_code
_entity_poly.pdbx_strand_id
1 'polypeptide(L)'
;MTRKDELAEQKIMEYQSRLKHIDELYQRAHSLSANLDDKHESRKQLSDIAKQRANLKKKADHLDSINVSNWREEMIESAGPLAVWDVVAQQLE
;
A
#
# COMPACT_ATOMS: atom_id res chain seq x y z
N MET A 1 1.29 17.84 -22.76
CA MET A 1 1.55 16.66 -21.92
C MET A 1 2.37 15.68 -22.74
N THR A 2 3.44 15.13 -22.16
CA THR A 2 4.25 14.13 -22.85
C THR A 2 3.80 12.73 -22.44
N ARG A 3 3.98 11.72 -23.33
CA ARG A 3 3.71 10.29 -23.06
C ARG A 3 4.33 9.76 -21.77
N LYS A 4 5.32 10.47 -21.22
CA LYS A 4 6.02 10.14 -19.98
C LYS A 4 5.22 10.57 -18.74
N ASP A 5 4.53 11.71 -18.83
CA ASP A 5 3.67 12.21 -17.75
C ASP A 5 2.47 11.28 -17.56
N GLU A 6 1.88 10.82 -18.67
CA GLU A 6 0.78 9.85 -18.69
C GLU A 6 1.15 8.50 -18.05
N LEU A 7 2.40 8.07 -18.20
CA LEU A 7 2.87 6.78 -17.69
C LEU A 7 3.13 6.83 -16.18
N ALA A 8 3.61 7.97 -15.67
CA ALA A 8 3.75 8.22 -14.24
C ALA A 8 2.37 8.34 -13.56
N GLU A 9 1.45 9.06 -14.19
CA GLU A 9 0.08 9.22 -13.71
C GLU A 9 -0.66 7.87 -13.63
N GLN A 10 -0.52 7.02 -14.66
CA GLN A 10 -1.04 5.64 -14.64
C GLN A 10 -0.47 4.81 -13.47
N LYS A 11 0.82 4.98 -13.16
CA LYS A 11 1.46 4.25 -12.06
C LYS A 11 0.98 4.74 -10.70
N ILE A 12 0.83 6.05 -10.53
CA ILE A 12 0.25 6.64 -9.31
C ILE A 12 -1.18 6.11 -9.10
N MET A 13 -2.00 6.09 -10.15
CA MET A 13 -3.35 5.51 -10.10
C MET A 13 -3.34 4.03 -9.73
N GLU A 14 -2.39 3.25 -10.28
CA GLU A 14 -2.24 1.82 -9.95
C GLU A 14 -1.89 1.63 -8.46
N TYR A 15 -0.98 2.43 -7.91
CA TYR A 15 -0.63 2.39 -6.48
C TYR A 15 -1.80 2.77 -5.58
N GLN A 16 -2.55 3.81 -5.93
CA GLN A 16 -3.75 4.22 -5.20
C GLN A 16 -4.82 3.11 -5.21
N SER A 17 -5.01 2.46 -6.36
CA SER A 17 -5.96 1.33 -6.48
C SER A 17 -5.53 0.14 -5.61
N ARG A 18 -4.25 -0.22 -5.60
CA ARG A 18 -3.72 -1.31 -4.76
C ARG A 18 -3.82 -0.98 -3.28
N LEU A 19 -3.55 0.26 -2.88
CA LEU A 19 -3.72 0.71 -1.50
C LEU A 19 -5.18 0.62 -1.07
N LYS A 20 -6.11 1.05 -1.92
CA LYS A 20 -7.54 0.93 -1.65
C LYS A 20 -7.95 -0.53 -1.44
N HIS A 21 -7.43 -1.45 -2.25
CA HIS A 21 -7.71 -2.88 -2.08
C HIS A 21 -7.18 -3.43 -0.75
N ILE A 22 -5.94 -3.09 -0.37
CA ILE A 22 -5.38 -3.45 0.94
C ILE A 22 -6.21 -2.85 2.09
N ASP A 23 -6.68 -1.62 1.95
CA ASP A 23 -7.54 -0.97 2.94
C ASP A 23 -8.87 -1.72 3.13
N GLU A 24 -9.49 -2.16 2.04
CA GLU A 24 -10.72 -2.96 2.07
C GLU A 24 -10.51 -4.32 2.74
N LEU A 25 -9.43 -5.03 2.39
CA LEU A 25 -9.08 -6.30 3.01
C LEU A 25 -8.77 -6.14 4.50
N TYR A 26 -8.01 -5.10 4.87
CA TYR A 26 -7.71 -4.79 6.26
C TYR A 26 -8.98 -4.49 7.06
N GLN A 27 -9.93 -3.72 6.52
CA GLN A 27 -11.20 -3.44 7.19
C GLN A 27 -12.04 -4.71 7.41
N ARG A 28 -12.05 -5.62 6.42
CA ARG A 28 -12.72 -6.92 6.57
C ARG A 28 -12.07 -7.77 7.65
N ALA A 29 -10.75 -7.95 7.58
CA ALA A 29 -9.99 -8.73 8.56
C ALA A 29 -10.11 -8.13 9.98
N HIS A 30 -10.04 -6.80 10.11
CA HIS A 30 -10.25 -6.10 11.38
C HIS A 30 -11.66 -6.38 11.94
N SER A 31 -12.70 -6.28 11.10
CA SER A 31 -14.08 -6.55 11.50
C SER A 31 -14.29 -8.00 11.94
N LEU A 32 -13.69 -8.97 11.23
CA LEU A 32 -13.74 -10.39 11.60
C LEU A 32 -12.98 -10.67 12.90
N SER A 33 -11.90 -9.94 13.17
CA SER A 33 -11.12 -10.04 14.40
C SER A 33 -11.68 -9.25 15.58
N ALA A 34 -12.72 -8.45 15.37
CA ALA A 34 -13.27 -7.56 16.40
C ALA A 34 -13.81 -8.33 17.62
N ASN A 35 -14.25 -9.58 17.40
CA ASN A 35 -14.76 -10.46 18.46
C ASN A 35 -13.70 -11.43 19.01
N LEU A 36 -12.47 -11.41 18.50
CA LEU A 36 -11.36 -12.23 19.00
C LEU A 36 -10.72 -11.57 20.22
N ASP A 37 -10.19 -12.37 21.14
CA ASP A 37 -9.45 -11.86 22.31
C ASP A 37 -8.16 -11.14 21.89
N ASP A 38 -7.69 -10.17 22.68
CA ASP A 38 -6.49 -9.36 22.37
C ASP A 38 -5.21 -10.19 22.26
N LYS A 39 -5.19 -11.37 22.89
CA LYS A 39 -4.09 -12.33 22.83
C LYS A 39 -4.16 -13.28 21.63
N HIS A 40 -5.22 -13.20 20.83
CA HIS A 40 -5.40 -14.06 19.68
C HIS A 40 -4.35 -13.73 18.61
N GLU A 41 -3.67 -14.76 18.09
CA GLU A 41 -2.56 -14.62 17.15
C GLU A 41 -2.94 -13.79 15.90
N SER A 42 -4.18 -13.93 15.43
CA SER A 42 -4.74 -13.14 14.34
C SER A 42 -4.80 -11.63 14.62
N ARG A 43 -5.02 -11.20 15.88
CA ARG A 43 -4.99 -9.76 16.26
C ARG A 43 -3.57 -9.21 16.23
N LYS A 44 -2.59 -10.02 16.65
CA LYS A 44 -1.16 -9.66 16.59
C LYS A 44 -0.68 -9.52 15.14
N GLN A 45 -1.04 -10.47 14.28
CA GLN A 45 -0.76 -10.42 12.84
C GLN A 45 -1.42 -9.19 12.18
N LEU A 46 -2.68 -8.88 12.53
CA LEU A 46 -3.37 -7.68 12.06
C LEU A 46 -2.68 -6.38 12.48
N SER A 47 -2.14 -6.30 13.70
CA SER A 47 -1.36 -5.15 14.16
C SER A 47 -0.08 -4.96 13.33
N ASP A 48 0.62 -6.03 12.99
CA ASP A 48 1.83 -5.92 12.16
C ASP A 48 1.49 -5.57 10.71
N ILE A 49 0.40 -6.10 10.16
CA ILE A 49 -0.12 -5.70 8.85
C ILE A 49 -0.57 -4.23 8.86
N ALA A 50 -1.13 -3.72 9.97
CA ALA A 50 -1.52 -2.31 10.10
C ALA A 50 -0.30 -1.37 9.99
N LYS A 51 0.85 -1.75 10.56
CA LYS A 51 2.11 -0.99 10.42
C LYS A 51 2.61 -0.99 8.98
N GLN A 52 2.53 -2.14 8.30
CA GLN A 52 2.93 -2.25 6.89
C GLN A 52 2.04 -1.40 6.00
N ARG A 53 0.71 -1.48 6.19
CA ARG A 53 -0.28 -0.61 5.54
C ARG A 53 0.01 0.88 5.76
N ALA A 54 0.32 1.29 7.00
CA ALA A 54 0.66 2.67 7.31
C ALA A 54 1.91 3.16 6.55
N ASN A 55 2.92 2.30 6.41
CA ASN A 55 4.11 2.61 5.61
C ASN A 55 3.79 2.69 4.12
N LEU A 56 2.95 1.80 3.59
CA LEU A 56 2.50 1.84 2.20
C LEU A 56 1.68 3.11 1.91
N LYS A 57 0.81 3.51 2.84
CA LYS A 57 0.06 4.76 2.75
C LYS A 57 0.99 5.98 2.73
N LYS A 58 1.95 6.07 3.65
CA LYS A 58 2.94 7.16 3.64
C LYS A 58 3.72 7.24 2.33
N LYS A 59 4.06 6.10 1.74
CA LYS A 59 4.72 6.07 0.42
C LYS A 59 3.79 6.56 -0.68
N ALA A 60 2.53 6.13 -0.70
CA ALA A 60 1.56 6.61 -1.68
C ALA A 60 1.30 8.12 -1.55
N ASP A 61 1.10 8.62 -0.33
CA ASP A 61 0.89 10.05 -0.04
C ASP A 61 2.13 10.88 -0.44
N HIS A 62 3.34 10.35 -0.19
CA HIS A 62 4.59 10.97 -0.66
C HIS A 62 4.62 11.06 -2.18
N LEU A 63 4.38 9.94 -2.89
CA LEU A 63 4.35 9.89 -4.36
C LEU A 63 3.31 10.82 -5.00
N ASP A 64 2.18 11.06 -4.32
CA ASP A 64 1.12 11.99 -4.75
C ASP A 64 1.55 13.46 -4.58
N SER A 65 2.41 13.74 -3.59
CA SER A 65 2.90 15.09 -3.28
C SER A 65 4.10 15.55 -4.13
N ILE A 66 4.81 14.62 -4.79
CA ILE A 66 5.97 14.94 -5.62
C ILE A 66 5.55 15.26 -7.04
N ASN A 67 6.25 16.22 -7.67
CA ASN A 67 6.08 16.50 -9.09
C ASN A 67 6.45 15.25 -9.92
N VAL A 68 5.64 14.94 -10.93
CA VAL A 68 5.81 13.83 -11.87
C VAL A 68 7.23 13.72 -12.46
N SER A 69 7.93 14.85 -12.63
CA SER A 69 9.34 14.84 -13.09
C SER A 69 10.33 14.26 -12.06
N ASN A 70 10.08 14.45 -10.76
CA ASN A 70 10.93 13.93 -9.68
C ASN A 70 10.56 12.49 -9.29
N TRP A 71 9.33 12.07 -9.61
CA TRP A 71 8.82 10.72 -9.36
C TRP A 71 9.71 9.64 -9.97
N ARG A 72 10.32 9.91 -11.13
CA ARG A 72 11.16 8.92 -11.84
C ARG A 72 12.51 8.69 -11.18
N GLU A 73 13.15 9.72 -10.64
CA GLU A 73 14.43 9.58 -9.94
C GLU A 73 14.24 8.79 -8.64
N GLU A 74 13.22 9.13 -7.86
CA GLU A 74 12.90 8.37 -6.65
C GLU A 74 12.46 6.94 -6.96
N MET A 75 11.69 6.68 -8.02
CA MET A 75 11.24 5.33 -8.37
C MET A 75 12.34 4.43 -8.95
N ILE A 76 13.34 5.00 -9.63
CA ILE A 76 14.51 4.24 -10.10
C ILE A 76 15.42 3.90 -8.91
N GLU A 77 15.63 4.83 -7.98
CA GLU A 77 16.38 4.56 -6.75
C GLU A 77 15.65 3.59 -5.81
N SER A 78 14.32 3.65 -5.77
CA SER A 78 13.47 2.81 -4.90
C SER A 78 12.86 1.60 -5.61
N ALA A 79 13.37 1.21 -6.78
CA ALA A 79 12.89 0.12 -7.65
C ALA A 79 12.85 -1.30 -7.04
N GLY A 80 12.78 -1.45 -5.73
CA GLY A 80 12.17 -2.60 -5.07
C GLY A 80 10.98 -2.19 -4.21
N PRO A 81 9.73 -2.19 -4.76
CA PRO A 81 8.59 -2.34 -3.86
C PRO A 81 7.37 -3.09 -4.41
N LEU A 82 7.29 -3.53 -5.67
CA LEU A 82 6.08 -4.26 -6.17
C LEU A 82 5.76 -5.50 -5.33
N ALA A 83 6.78 -6.24 -4.90
CA ALA A 83 6.64 -7.43 -4.08
C ALA A 83 6.03 -7.17 -2.69
N VAL A 84 6.23 -5.98 -2.09
CA VAL A 84 5.71 -5.68 -0.74
C VAL A 84 4.19 -5.50 -0.76
N TRP A 85 3.67 -4.89 -1.82
CA TRP A 85 2.23 -4.72 -1.98
C TRP A 85 1.51 -6.06 -2.15
N ASP A 86 2.07 -6.95 -2.97
CA ASP A 86 1.49 -8.27 -3.23
C ASP A 86 1.58 -9.18 -1.99
N VAL A 87 2.69 -9.12 -1.23
CA VAL A 87 2.82 -9.87 0.03
C VAL A 87 1.82 -9.41 1.09
N VAL A 88 1.58 -8.11 1.23
CA VAL A 88 0.58 -7.59 2.18
C VAL A 88 -0.83 -7.98 1.77
N ALA A 89 -1.16 -7.93 0.48
CA ALA A 89 -2.45 -8.39 -0.02
C ALA A 89 -2.64 -9.90 0.23
N GLN A 90 -1.63 -10.71 -0.06
CA GLN A 90 -1.66 -12.16 0.15
C GLN A 90 -1.74 -12.56 1.63
N GLN A 91 -1.22 -11.74 2.55
CA GLN A 91 -1.37 -11.95 3.99
C GLN A 91 -2.76 -11.59 4.52
N LEU A 92 -3.55 -10.85 3.75
CA LEU A 92 -4.88 -10.38 4.11
C LEU A 92 -6.01 -11.15 3.43
N GLU A 93 -5.76 -11.81 2.29
CA GLU A 93 -6.65 -12.81 1.67
C GLU A 93 -6.73 -14.11 2.49
#